data_AF-A0A7W0ZQB9-F1
#
_entry.id   AF-A0A7W0ZQB9-F1
#
_cell.length_a   1.000
_cell.length_b   1.000
_cell.length_c   1.000
_cell.angle_alpha   90.00
_cell.angle_beta   90.00
_cell.angle_gamma   90.00
#
_symmetry.space_group_name_H-M   'P 1'
#
loop_
_entity.id
_entity.type
_entity.pdbx_description
1 polymer ?
#
loop_
_entity_poly.entity_id
_entity_poly.type
_entity_poly.pdbx_seq_one_letter_code
_entity_poly.pdbx_strand_id
1 'polypeptide(L)'
;MTRYPSGTVAFLFTDIEGSTKRWEDHPCEMGIAVERHFAILREAITARQGVLFKTVGDAVQAAFPTVPESVDAALAAQLAIRREDWGSLGPLRVRMAIHAGDAIPDDGDYLAPALNRLARVLGAGHGEQILLTDTARALAMALPLGYAVQDLGVHRLRDLLEAEHVFQLCGRGLPAEFPPLNSLDQRLHNLPAQPTALIGRERELTELCTVLSAADTLLVTLVGPGGTGKTRLALQAAAETLDHFPDGVWWVPLAAVSDPDLLMQAIASALGVREGSGDVLARTLAMYLTSRKTLLLLDNFEQVVSAAPILHDLLAAAPELVILVTSREPLRLQAEREFPVMPLPLPRGGERHSLDDALASPAVRLFVSRAQAVKPNFVLETGNVGDVVAICRRLDGLPLAIELAAARVRLLPPAALLARLDRRLSILTGGARDLPARQQTLRAAIAWSFDLLDVAECTLFVRFAVFSGGFTIDSAEAVCQVAGGLPLDLLDGIDSLVQKNLLRRGDGPGGEARFAMLETIREFATERLQDLP
;
A
#
# COMPACT_ATOMS: atom_id res chain seq x y z
N MET A 1 -8.09 -49.49 1.81
CA MET A 1 -7.29 -48.43 1.16
C MET A 1 -8.26 -47.43 0.57
N THR A 2 -8.24 -46.18 1.04
CA THR A 2 -9.08 -45.11 0.50
C THR A 2 -8.68 -44.86 -0.95
N ARG A 3 -9.60 -45.03 -1.89
CA ARG A 3 -9.33 -44.84 -3.32
C ARG A 3 -9.53 -43.38 -3.67
N TYR A 4 -8.44 -42.68 -3.99
CA TYR A 4 -8.48 -41.29 -4.43
C TYR A 4 -8.98 -41.19 -5.88
N PRO A 5 -9.96 -40.31 -6.18
CA PRO A 5 -10.34 -39.97 -7.55
C PRO A 5 -9.14 -39.54 -8.42
N SER A 6 -9.22 -39.78 -9.73
CA SER A 6 -8.17 -39.38 -10.70
C SER A 6 -8.80 -39.17 -12.08
N GLY A 7 -8.18 -38.34 -12.93
CA GLY A 7 -8.79 -37.88 -14.17
C GLY A 7 -9.55 -36.59 -13.91
N THR A 8 -10.76 -36.43 -14.44
CA THR A 8 -11.61 -35.29 -14.10
C THR A 8 -12.20 -35.49 -12.70
N VAL A 9 -11.72 -34.70 -11.74
CA VAL A 9 -12.08 -34.79 -10.32
C VAL A 9 -12.85 -33.54 -9.91
N ALA A 10 -13.87 -33.71 -9.06
CA ALA A 10 -14.57 -32.60 -8.44
C ALA A 10 -14.00 -32.34 -7.03
N PHE A 11 -13.65 -31.09 -6.75
CA PHE A 11 -13.10 -30.65 -5.48
C PHE A 11 -14.11 -29.77 -4.74
N LEU A 12 -14.23 -29.98 -3.43
CA LEU A 12 -15.02 -29.16 -2.51
C LEU A 12 -14.09 -28.60 -1.44
N PHE A 13 -13.99 -27.28 -1.38
CA PHE A 13 -13.27 -26.59 -0.31
C PHE A 13 -14.27 -25.88 0.59
N THR A 14 -13.99 -25.86 1.90
CA THR A 14 -14.80 -25.18 2.90
C THR A 14 -13.94 -24.33 3.81
N ASP A 15 -14.51 -23.26 4.35
CA ASP A 15 -13.86 -22.36 5.31
C ASP A 15 -14.91 -21.73 6.23
N ILE A 16 -14.56 -21.43 7.47
CA ILE A 16 -15.48 -20.81 8.43
C ILE A 16 -15.25 -19.29 8.41
N GLU A 17 -16.29 -18.52 8.08
CA GLU A 17 -16.20 -17.06 8.03
C GLU A 17 -15.90 -16.47 9.42
N GLY A 18 -14.85 -15.64 9.49
CA GLY A 18 -14.47 -14.93 10.71
C GLY A 18 -13.88 -15.81 11.82
N SER A 19 -13.36 -17.00 11.48
CA SER A 19 -12.86 -17.96 12.45
C SER A 19 -11.72 -17.46 13.31
N THR A 20 -10.79 -16.67 12.76
CA THR A 20 -9.64 -16.12 13.50
C THR A 20 -10.08 -15.33 14.73
N LYS A 21 -11.05 -14.42 14.57
CA LYS A 21 -11.58 -13.63 15.68
C LYS A 21 -12.30 -14.51 16.71
N ARG A 22 -13.05 -15.52 16.28
CA ARG A 22 -13.75 -16.44 17.19
C ARG A 22 -12.79 -17.33 17.98
N TRP A 23 -11.65 -17.71 17.39
CA TRP A 23 -10.58 -18.41 18.10
C TRP A 23 -9.91 -17.54 19.17
N GLU A 24 -9.79 -16.23 18.94
CA GLU A 24 -9.27 -15.27 19.92
C GLU A 24 -10.26 -15.03 21.06
N ASP A 25 -11.53 -14.81 20.73
CA ASP A 25 -12.58 -14.48 21.71
C ASP A 25 -13.04 -15.72 22.53
N HIS A 26 -13.11 -16.91 21.91
CA HIS A 26 -13.71 -18.12 22.48
C HIS A 26 -12.94 -19.43 22.17
N PRO A 27 -11.67 -19.57 22.56
CA PRO A 27 -10.80 -20.66 22.10
C PRO A 27 -11.28 -22.07 22.48
N CYS A 28 -11.79 -22.27 23.71
CA CYS A 28 -12.25 -23.59 24.17
C CYS A 28 -13.53 -24.03 23.45
N GLU A 29 -14.49 -23.11 23.30
CA GLU A 29 -15.76 -23.39 22.62
C GLU A 29 -15.51 -23.65 21.14
N MET A 30 -14.62 -22.88 20.51
CA MET A 30 -14.27 -23.04 19.10
C MET A 30 -13.61 -24.40 18.83
N GLY A 31 -12.77 -24.91 19.73
CA GLY A 31 -12.19 -26.25 19.60
C GLY A 31 -13.24 -27.36 19.50
N ILE A 32 -14.24 -27.34 20.38
CA ILE A 32 -15.35 -28.32 20.37
C ILE A 32 -16.19 -28.16 19.10
N ALA A 33 -16.47 -26.90 18.72
CA ALA A 33 -17.26 -26.59 17.54
C ALA A 33 -16.58 -27.06 16.25
N VAL A 34 -15.26 -26.88 16.12
CA VAL A 34 -14.49 -27.34 14.96
C VAL A 34 -14.46 -28.86 14.87
N GLU A 35 -14.34 -29.59 15.99
CA GLU A 35 -14.43 -31.05 15.98
C GLU A 35 -15.80 -31.54 15.49
N ARG A 36 -16.89 -30.91 15.97
CA ARG A 36 -18.25 -31.23 15.52
C ARG A 36 -18.48 -30.86 14.05
N HIS A 37 -17.97 -29.71 13.63
CA HIS A 37 -17.99 -29.26 12.24
C HIS A 37 -17.29 -30.27 11.31
N PHE A 38 -16.10 -30.76 11.68
CA PHE A 38 -15.40 -31.79 10.94
C PHE A 38 -16.15 -33.12 10.90
N ALA A 39 -16.84 -33.49 11.98
CA ALA A 39 -17.67 -34.70 11.99
C ALA A 39 -18.80 -34.60 10.95
N ILE A 40 -19.51 -33.47 10.92
CA ILE A 40 -20.58 -33.21 9.94
C ILE A 40 -20.05 -33.25 8.51
N LEU A 41 -18.94 -32.57 8.23
CA LEU A 41 -18.34 -32.57 6.89
C LEU A 41 -17.89 -33.97 6.49
N ARG A 42 -17.20 -34.70 7.38
CA ARG A 42 -16.72 -36.06 7.09
C ARG A 42 -17.87 -37.01 6.78
N GLU A 43 -18.97 -36.92 7.52
CA GLU A 43 -20.17 -37.72 7.26
C GLU A 43 -20.78 -37.38 5.89
N ALA A 44 -20.95 -36.09 5.59
CA ALA A 44 -21.51 -35.63 4.33
C ALA A 44 -20.64 -36.06 3.13
N ILE A 45 -19.33 -35.88 3.22
CA ILE A 45 -18.34 -36.23 2.19
C ILE A 45 -18.34 -37.74 1.93
N THR A 46 -18.18 -38.55 3.00
CA THR A 46 -18.04 -40.01 2.85
C THR A 46 -19.32 -40.68 2.35
N ALA A 47 -20.49 -40.17 2.74
CA ALA A 47 -21.78 -40.66 2.26
C ALA A 47 -22.02 -40.42 0.75
N ARG A 48 -21.27 -39.51 0.10
CA ARG A 48 -21.31 -39.26 -1.36
C ARG A 48 -20.02 -39.68 -2.06
N GLN A 49 -19.37 -40.74 -1.56
CA GLN A 49 -18.15 -41.30 -2.15
C GLN A 49 -16.95 -40.32 -2.22
N GLY A 50 -17.02 -39.21 -1.49
CA GLY A 50 -15.93 -38.25 -1.40
C GLY A 50 -14.82 -38.72 -0.46
N VAL A 51 -13.64 -38.19 -0.71
CA VAL A 51 -12.45 -38.39 0.13
C VAL A 51 -12.01 -37.04 0.67
N LEU A 52 -12.02 -36.90 1.99
CA LEU A 52 -11.34 -35.79 2.67
C LEU A 52 -9.85 -36.08 2.65
N PHE A 53 -9.09 -35.24 1.94
CA PHE A 53 -7.65 -35.43 1.75
C PHE A 53 -6.81 -34.44 2.54
N LYS A 54 -7.36 -33.28 2.91
CA LYS A 54 -6.63 -32.25 3.65
C LYS A 54 -7.52 -31.43 4.57
N THR A 55 -6.96 -31.04 5.71
CA THR A 55 -7.53 -30.08 6.65
C THR A 55 -6.48 -29.02 6.96
N VAL A 56 -6.85 -27.74 6.92
CA VAL A 56 -5.95 -26.61 7.20
C VAL A 56 -6.65 -25.68 8.16
N GLY A 57 -6.22 -25.65 9.43
CA GLY A 57 -6.97 -24.95 10.47
C GLY A 57 -8.35 -25.57 10.64
N ASP A 58 -9.40 -24.81 10.37
CA ASP A 58 -10.81 -25.21 10.34
C ASP A 58 -11.37 -25.42 8.92
N ALA A 59 -10.54 -25.26 7.89
CA ALA A 59 -10.89 -25.50 6.49
C ALA A 59 -10.75 -26.99 6.12
N VAL A 60 -11.64 -27.48 5.25
CA VAL A 60 -11.61 -28.85 4.71
C VAL A 60 -11.47 -28.83 3.19
N GLN A 61 -10.68 -29.75 2.68
CA GLN A 61 -10.54 -30.02 1.25
C GLN A 61 -10.89 -31.48 0.96
N ALA A 62 -11.85 -31.67 0.06
CA ALA A 62 -12.34 -32.98 -0.33
C ALA A 62 -12.39 -33.15 -1.85
N ALA A 63 -12.23 -34.39 -2.30
CA ALA A 63 -12.25 -34.79 -3.70
C ALA A 63 -13.34 -35.83 -3.94
N PHE A 64 -14.03 -35.74 -5.07
CA PHE A 64 -15.16 -36.58 -5.45
C PHE A 64 -14.98 -37.11 -6.88
N PRO A 65 -15.48 -38.33 -7.17
CA PRO A 65 -15.50 -38.86 -8.53
C PRO A 65 -16.27 -37.98 -9.52
N THR A 66 -17.35 -37.33 -9.06
CA THR A 66 -18.21 -36.50 -9.92
C THR A 66 -18.67 -35.20 -9.24
N VAL A 67 -19.05 -34.20 -10.04
CA VAL A 67 -19.59 -32.93 -9.53
C VAL A 67 -20.95 -33.08 -8.84
N PRO A 68 -21.91 -33.89 -9.34
CA PRO A 68 -23.17 -34.10 -8.61
C PRO A 68 -22.95 -34.63 -7.18
N GLU A 69 -21.99 -35.52 -6.97
CA GLU A 69 -21.65 -36.03 -5.63
C GLU A 69 -21.08 -34.95 -4.71
N SER A 70 -20.23 -34.05 -5.24
CA SER A 70 -19.68 -32.94 -4.45
C SER A 70 -20.75 -31.90 -4.11
N VAL A 71 -21.69 -31.64 -5.03
CA VAL A 71 -22.86 -30.77 -4.80
C VAL A 71 -23.75 -31.35 -3.72
N ASP A 72 -24.08 -32.65 -3.79
CA ASP A 72 -24.89 -33.34 -2.80
C ASP A 72 -24.25 -33.36 -1.41
N ALA A 73 -22.92 -33.49 -1.35
CA ALA A 73 -22.16 -33.41 -0.11
C ALA A 73 -22.18 -31.99 0.47
N ALA A 74 -21.94 -30.96 -0.35
CA ALA A 74 -21.98 -29.57 0.08
C ALA A 74 -23.37 -29.19 0.62
N LEU A 75 -24.44 -29.57 -0.08
CA LEU A 75 -25.82 -29.36 0.36
C LEU A 75 -26.11 -30.03 1.71
N ALA A 76 -25.76 -31.33 1.84
CA ALA A 76 -26.00 -32.07 3.06
C ALA A 76 -25.22 -31.48 4.24
N ALA A 77 -23.95 -31.14 4.04
CA ALA A 77 -23.11 -30.52 5.05
C ALA A 77 -23.67 -29.15 5.48
N GLN A 78 -24.01 -28.28 4.52
CA GLN A 78 -24.47 -26.93 4.82
C GLN A 78 -25.81 -26.93 5.58
N LEU A 79 -26.73 -27.81 5.20
CA LEU A 79 -28.00 -27.97 5.91
C LEU A 79 -27.83 -28.58 7.30
N ALA A 80 -26.87 -29.49 7.48
CA ALA A 80 -26.58 -30.06 8.80
C ALA A 80 -25.94 -29.01 9.72
N ILE A 81 -24.95 -28.25 9.23
CA ILE A 81 -24.30 -27.16 9.97
C ILE A 81 -25.31 -26.11 10.43
N ARG A 82 -26.27 -25.73 9.56
CA ARG A 82 -27.34 -24.77 9.91
C ARG A 82 -28.33 -25.29 10.96
N ARG A 83 -28.52 -26.61 11.05
CA ARG A 83 -29.44 -27.22 12.03
C ARG A 83 -28.76 -27.51 13.36
N GLU A 84 -27.43 -27.59 13.37
CA GLU A 84 -26.66 -27.84 14.57
C GLU A 84 -26.77 -26.64 15.53
N ASP A 85 -26.98 -26.95 16.81
CA ASP A 85 -26.91 -25.97 17.89
C ASP A 85 -25.47 -25.79 18.33
N TRP A 86 -24.90 -24.63 18.01
CA TRP A 86 -23.51 -24.28 18.32
C TRP A 86 -23.35 -23.61 19.70
N GLY A 87 -24.43 -23.57 20.51
CA GLY A 87 -24.40 -23.01 21.84
C GLY A 87 -24.06 -21.51 21.87
N SER A 88 -23.18 -21.11 22.79
CA SER A 88 -22.79 -19.71 23.03
C SER A 88 -22.07 -19.04 21.86
N LEU A 89 -21.45 -19.81 20.96
CA LEU A 89 -20.78 -19.28 19.77
C LEU A 89 -21.76 -18.71 18.73
N GLY A 90 -23.04 -19.08 18.83
CA GLY A 90 -24.02 -18.80 17.79
C GLY A 90 -23.69 -19.53 16.47
N PRO A 91 -24.44 -19.27 15.39
CA PRO A 91 -24.33 -20.04 14.16
C PRO A 91 -22.92 -19.96 13.54
N LEU A 92 -22.39 -21.12 13.15
CA LEU A 92 -21.20 -21.20 12.31
C LEU A 92 -21.57 -20.95 10.84
N ARG A 93 -21.00 -19.89 10.27
CA ARG A 93 -21.23 -19.53 8.87
C ARG A 93 -20.13 -20.08 8.00
N VAL A 94 -20.37 -21.23 7.40
CA VAL A 94 -19.38 -21.94 6.57
C VAL A 94 -19.59 -21.57 5.12
N ARG A 95 -18.54 -21.09 4.45
CA ARG A 95 -18.54 -20.89 3.00
C ARG A 95 -17.98 -22.12 2.31
N MET A 96 -18.50 -22.45 1.14
CA MET A 96 -18.11 -23.61 0.36
C MET A 96 -17.91 -23.23 -1.11
N ALA A 97 -16.98 -23.89 -1.78
CA ALA A 97 -16.78 -23.73 -3.22
C ALA A 97 -16.52 -25.07 -3.88
N ILE A 98 -16.97 -25.22 -5.13
CA ILE A 98 -16.81 -26.43 -5.95
C ILE A 98 -16.15 -26.09 -7.28
N HIS A 99 -15.13 -26.88 -7.63
CA HIS A 99 -14.46 -26.82 -8.93
C HIS A 99 -14.19 -28.22 -9.47
N ALA A 100 -14.20 -28.36 -10.79
CA ALA A 100 -13.86 -29.61 -11.46
C ALA A 100 -12.74 -29.37 -12.47
N GLY A 101 -11.76 -30.28 -12.46
CA GLY A 101 -10.62 -30.23 -13.35
C GLY A 101 -9.83 -31.53 -13.33
N ASP A 102 -8.89 -31.67 -14.26
CA ASP A 102 -8.03 -32.85 -14.31
C ASP A 102 -7.03 -32.85 -13.16
N ALA A 103 -6.96 -33.96 -12.44
CA ALA A 103 -6.07 -34.15 -11.31
C ALA A 103 -5.61 -35.61 -11.18
N ILE A 104 -4.39 -35.78 -10.66
CA ILE A 104 -3.80 -37.06 -10.32
C ILE A 104 -3.43 -36.99 -8.83
N PRO A 105 -3.82 -37.99 -8.01
CA PRO A 105 -3.47 -38.01 -6.60
C PRO A 105 -1.96 -38.20 -6.42
N ASP A 106 -1.39 -37.50 -5.45
CA ASP A 106 0.03 -37.54 -5.08
C ASP A 106 0.18 -37.66 -3.57
N ASP A 107 0.68 -38.82 -3.10
CA ASP A 107 0.89 -39.17 -1.68
C ASP A 107 -0.24 -38.76 -0.70
N GLY A 108 -1.50 -38.98 -1.10
CA GLY A 108 -2.67 -38.65 -0.26
C GLY A 108 -3.12 -37.19 -0.34
N ASP A 109 -2.53 -36.38 -1.22
CA ASP A 109 -2.95 -35.02 -1.56
C ASP A 109 -3.18 -34.89 -3.09
N TYR A 110 -3.46 -33.68 -3.55
CA TYR A 110 -3.53 -33.32 -4.97
C TYR A 110 -2.66 -32.09 -5.24
N LEU A 111 -1.83 -32.16 -6.28
CA LEU A 111 -1.08 -31.01 -6.78
C LEU A 111 -1.65 -30.60 -8.13
N ALA A 112 -2.66 -29.71 -8.12
CA ALA A 112 -3.28 -29.22 -9.33
C ALA A 112 -3.50 -27.71 -9.28
N PRO A 113 -3.23 -26.96 -10.39
CA PRO A 113 -3.64 -25.56 -10.53
C PRO A 113 -5.13 -25.31 -10.23
N ALA A 114 -5.96 -26.35 -10.45
CA ALA A 114 -7.37 -26.41 -10.09
C ALA A 114 -7.66 -26.06 -8.61
N LEU A 115 -6.78 -26.47 -7.68
CA LEU A 115 -6.95 -26.20 -6.24
C LEU A 115 -6.70 -24.74 -5.89
N ASN A 116 -5.73 -24.10 -6.55
CA ASN A 116 -5.45 -22.68 -6.35
C ASN A 116 -6.65 -21.84 -6.80
N ARG A 117 -7.22 -22.15 -7.98
CA ARG A 117 -8.44 -21.50 -8.48
C ARG A 117 -9.60 -21.64 -7.51
N LEU A 118 -9.82 -22.86 -7.02
CA LEU A 118 -10.89 -23.15 -6.06
C LEU A 118 -10.74 -22.37 -4.75
N ALA A 119 -9.53 -22.28 -4.20
CA ALA A 119 -9.27 -21.49 -2.99
C ALA A 119 -9.58 -19.99 -3.19
N ARG A 120 -9.38 -19.45 -4.40
CA ARG A 120 -9.71 -18.05 -4.72
C ARG A 120 -11.21 -17.81 -4.83
N VAL A 121 -11.95 -18.74 -5.43
CA VAL A 121 -13.42 -18.68 -5.48
C VAL A 121 -14.02 -18.78 -4.09
N LEU A 122 -13.50 -19.69 -3.24
CA LEU A 122 -13.90 -19.79 -1.84
C LEU A 122 -13.70 -18.47 -1.08
N GLY A 123 -12.52 -17.86 -1.23
CA GLY A 123 -12.19 -16.61 -0.54
C GLY A 123 -13.06 -15.41 -0.95
N ALA A 124 -13.64 -15.43 -2.15
CA ALA A 124 -14.53 -14.39 -2.64
C ALA A 124 -15.97 -14.52 -2.09
N GLY A 125 -16.35 -15.71 -1.62
CA GLY A 125 -17.67 -16.00 -1.08
C GLY A 125 -17.84 -15.62 0.39
N HIS A 126 -19.11 -15.55 0.79
CA HIS A 126 -19.57 -15.22 2.14
C HIS A 126 -19.99 -16.48 2.90
N GLY A 127 -20.00 -16.40 4.23
CA GLY A 127 -20.45 -17.49 5.08
C GLY A 127 -21.88 -17.94 4.75
N GLU A 128 -22.12 -19.26 4.78
CA GLU A 128 -23.34 -19.94 4.32
C GLU A 128 -23.52 -20.06 2.80
N GLN A 129 -22.65 -19.45 1.99
CA GLN A 129 -22.71 -19.51 0.53
C GLN A 129 -22.03 -20.78 -0.03
N ILE A 130 -22.62 -21.36 -1.09
CA ILE A 130 -22.02 -22.46 -1.85
C ILE A 130 -21.80 -21.99 -3.29
N LEU A 131 -20.53 -21.88 -3.68
CA LEU A 131 -20.12 -21.37 -4.99
C LEU A 131 -19.69 -22.48 -5.95
N LEU A 132 -19.94 -22.29 -7.24
CA LEU A 132 -19.50 -23.16 -8.32
C LEU A 132 -18.72 -22.34 -9.34
N THR A 133 -17.62 -22.90 -9.82
CA THR A 133 -16.93 -22.43 -11.04
C THR A 133 -17.70 -22.82 -12.29
N ASP A 134 -17.37 -22.21 -13.43
CA ASP A 134 -17.98 -22.54 -14.73
C ASP A 134 -17.84 -24.02 -15.08
N THR A 135 -16.65 -24.61 -14.87
CA THR A 135 -16.43 -26.03 -15.15
C THR A 135 -17.26 -26.94 -14.26
N ALA A 136 -17.39 -26.61 -12.97
CA ALA A 136 -18.27 -27.35 -12.07
C ALA A 136 -19.74 -27.20 -12.48
N ARG A 137 -20.17 -25.99 -12.83
CA ARG A 137 -21.54 -25.74 -13.28
C ARG A 137 -21.88 -26.51 -14.56
N ALA A 138 -20.97 -26.57 -15.52
CA ALA A 138 -21.17 -27.31 -16.78
C ALA A 138 -21.30 -28.82 -16.53
N LEU A 139 -20.53 -29.37 -15.59
CA LEU A 139 -20.53 -30.80 -15.24
C LEU A 139 -21.63 -31.18 -14.23
N ALA A 140 -22.28 -30.21 -13.59
CA ALA A 140 -23.47 -30.42 -12.76
C ALA A 140 -24.73 -30.62 -13.64
N MET A 141 -24.77 -31.71 -14.42
CA MET A 141 -25.80 -31.97 -15.44
C MET A 141 -27.22 -32.06 -14.88
N ALA A 142 -27.38 -32.48 -13.62
CA ALA A 142 -28.65 -32.47 -12.89
C ALA A 142 -28.41 -32.10 -11.42
N LEU A 143 -29.19 -31.15 -10.92
CA LEU A 143 -29.21 -30.77 -9.50
C LEU A 143 -30.35 -31.50 -8.77
N PRO A 144 -30.26 -31.71 -7.46
CA PRO A 144 -31.35 -32.26 -6.67
C PRO A 144 -32.63 -31.44 -6.80
N LEU A 145 -33.78 -32.11 -6.69
CA LEU A 145 -35.08 -31.46 -6.80
C LEU A 145 -35.22 -30.31 -5.78
N GLY A 146 -35.56 -29.11 -6.27
CA GLY A 146 -35.74 -27.91 -5.44
C GLY A 146 -34.48 -27.06 -5.25
N TYR A 147 -33.41 -27.36 -5.99
CA TYR A 147 -32.20 -26.54 -6.07
C TYR A 147 -31.95 -26.07 -7.49
N ALA A 148 -31.37 -24.89 -7.61
CA ALA A 148 -31.01 -24.23 -8.84
C ALA A 148 -29.66 -23.54 -8.68
N VAL A 149 -29.08 -23.10 -9.79
CA VAL A 149 -27.87 -22.30 -9.77
C VAL A 149 -28.19 -20.90 -10.26
N GLN A 150 -27.82 -19.90 -9.46
CA GLN A 150 -27.88 -18.49 -9.81
C GLN A 150 -26.55 -18.06 -10.41
N ASP A 151 -26.61 -17.36 -11.54
CA ASP A 151 -25.45 -16.74 -12.17
C ASP A 151 -25.07 -15.46 -11.41
N LEU A 152 -23.82 -15.39 -10.93
CA LEU A 152 -23.27 -14.19 -10.28
C LEU A 152 -22.41 -13.35 -11.22
N GLY A 153 -22.10 -13.85 -12.41
CA GLY A 153 -21.32 -13.17 -13.44
C GLY A 153 -19.84 -13.56 -13.43
N VAL A 154 -19.08 -12.81 -14.24
CA VAL A 154 -17.65 -13.01 -14.44
C VAL A 154 -16.87 -12.07 -13.52
N HIS A 155 -15.95 -12.63 -12.72
CA HIS A 155 -15.22 -11.94 -11.67
C HIS A 155 -13.71 -12.15 -11.78
N ARG A 156 -12.94 -11.07 -11.64
CA ARG A 156 -11.50 -11.16 -11.45
C ARG A 156 -11.17 -11.47 -9.99
N LEU A 157 -10.42 -12.53 -9.75
CA LEU A 157 -10.04 -12.99 -8.42
C LEU A 157 -8.51 -12.87 -8.24
N ARG A 158 -8.07 -12.65 -7.00
CA ARG A 158 -6.64 -12.47 -6.67
C ARG A 158 -5.80 -13.66 -7.17
N ASP A 159 -4.66 -13.36 -7.78
CA ASP A 159 -3.68 -14.33 -8.30
C ASP A 159 -4.20 -15.27 -9.42
N LEU A 160 -5.36 -14.97 -10.02
CA LEU A 160 -5.81 -15.59 -11.27
C LEU A 160 -5.56 -14.65 -12.45
N LEU A 161 -4.94 -15.18 -13.50
CA LEU A 161 -4.67 -14.43 -14.74
C LEU A 161 -5.94 -14.15 -15.54
N GLU A 162 -6.92 -15.05 -15.47
CA GLU A 162 -8.19 -14.96 -16.19
C GLU A 162 -9.35 -14.74 -15.21
N ALA A 163 -10.38 -14.03 -15.66
CA ALA A 163 -11.60 -13.86 -14.89
C ALA A 163 -12.37 -15.19 -14.81
N GLU A 164 -13.01 -15.43 -13.66
CA GLU A 164 -13.76 -16.64 -13.37
C GLU A 164 -15.26 -16.34 -13.46
N HIS A 165 -16.03 -17.16 -14.18
CA HIS A 165 -17.49 -17.10 -14.11
C HIS A 165 -17.95 -17.89 -12.88
N VAL A 166 -18.56 -17.19 -11.93
CA VAL A 166 -18.96 -17.76 -10.64
C VAL A 166 -20.47 -17.88 -10.57
N PHE A 167 -20.91 -18.99 -10.00
CA PHE A 167 -22.31 -19.27 -9.76
C PHE A 167 -22.57 -19.61 -8.29
N GLN A 168 -23.80 -19.38 -7.82
CA GLN A 168 -24.26 -19.75 -6.49
C GLN A 168 -25.29 -20.87 -6.55
N LEU A 169 -25.15 -21.86 -5.67
CA LEU A 169 -26.20 -22.85 -5.46
C LEU A 169 -27.30 -22.28 -4.57
N CYS A 170 -28.53 -22.26 -5.07
CA CYS A 170 -29.71 -21.74 -4.40
C CYS A 170 -30.76 -22.84 -4.23
N GLY A 171 -31.51 -22.82 -3.14
CA GLY A 171 -32.61 -23.77 -2.95
C GLY A 171 -33.14 -23.81 -1.53
N ARG A 172 -34.02 -24.79 -1.26
CA ARG A 172 -34.74 -24.89 0.01
C ARG A 172 -33.78 -25.06 1.19
N GLY A 173 -33.83 -24.13 2.14
CA GLY A 173 -33.05 -24.20 3.38
C GLY A 173 -31.68 -23.51 3.34
N LEU A 174 -31.30 -22.94 2.19
CA LEU A 174 -30.13 -22.09 2.02
C LEU A 174 -30.55 -20.60 1.92
N PRO A 175 -29.72 -19.65 2.39
CA PRO A 175 -29.91 -18.25 2.07
C PRO A 175 -29.80 -18.03 0.55
N ALA A 176 -30.62 -17.12 0.02
CA ALA A 176 -30.62 -16.77 -1.40
C ALA A 176 -29.92 -15.42 -1.67
N GLU A 177 -30.01 -14.49 -0.72
CA GLU A 177 -29.44 -13.16 -0.83
C GLU A 177 -28.13 -13.07 -0.05
N PHE A 178 -27.08 -12.68 -0.75
CA PHE A 178 -25.76 -12.37 -0.18
C PHE A 178 -25.31 -11.01 -0.72
N PRO A 179 -24.39 -10.32 -0.02
CA PRO A 179 -23.67 -9.22 -0.63
C PRO A 179 -22.98 -9.69 -1.92
N PRO A 180 -22.69 -8.77 -2.85
CA PRO A 180 -21.90 -9.10 -4.04
C PRO A 180 -20.56 -9.78 -3.67
N LEU A 181 -20.02 -10.62 -4.57
CA LEU A 181 -18.79 -11.38 -4.29
C LEU A 181 -17.58 -10.47 -4.06
N ASN A 182 -16.75 -10.79 -3.07
CA ASN A 182 -15.49 -10.07 -2.75
C ASN A 182 -14.42 -10.28 -3.85
N SER A 183 -14.68 -9.71 -5.02
CA SER A 183 -13.87 -9.81 -6.23
C SER A 183 -13.05 -8.53 -6.45
N LEU A 184 -12.00 -8.61 -7.26
CA LEU A 184 -11.16 -7.45 -7.58
C LEU A 184 -11.96 -6.35 -8.30
N ASP A 185 -13.05 -6.73 -8.99
CA ASP A 185 -13.93 -5.79 -9.68
C ASP A 185 -14.84 -4.97 -8.73
N GLN A 186 -14.85 -5.28 -7.42
CA GLN A 186 -15.63 -4.57 -6.41
C GLN A 186 -14.84 -3.69 -5.44
N ARG A 187 -13.52 -3.81 -5.39
CA ARG A 187 -12.75 -2.82 -4.61
C ARG A 187 -12.70 -1.53 -5.43
N LEU A 188 -13.57 -0.58 -5.09
CA LEU A 188 -13.67 0.72 -5.74
C LEU A 188 -12.37 1.51 -5.51
N HIS A 189 -11.36 1.30 -6.36
CA HIS A 189 -10.13 2.06 -6.28
C HIS A 189 -9.53 2.32 -7.66
N ASN A 190 -8.72 3.36 -7.74
CA ASN A 190 -7.91 3.71 -8.92
C ASN A 190 -6.40 3.68 -8.63
N LEU A 191 -5.99 3.03 -7.52
CA LEU A 191 -4.59 2.94 -7.12
C LEU A 191 -3.72 2.26 -8.21
N PRO A 192 -2.59 2.85 -8.61
CA PRO A 192 -1.68 2.24 -9.57
C PRO A 192 -0.93 1.05 -8.95
N ALA A 193 -0.68 0.03 -9.78
CA ALA A 193 0.18 -1.08 -9.40
C ALA A 193 1.59 -0.59 -9.01
N GLN A 194 2.12 -1.11 -7.91
CA GLN A 194 3.45 -0.76 -7.42
C GLN A 194 4.49 -1.76 -7.98
N PRO A 195 5.31 -1.40 -8.98
CA PRO A 195 6.11 -2.36 -9.74
C PRO A 195 7.30 -2.93 -8.95
N THR A 196 7.58 -2.39 -7.77
CA THR A 196 8.73 -2.77 -6.94
C THR A 196 8.32 -2.80 -5.48
N ALA A 197 9.00 -3.61 -4.67
CA ALA A 197 8.74 -3.71 -3.24
C ALA A 197 9.05 -2.39 -2.51
N LEU A 198 8.32 -2.12 -1.42
CA LEU A 198 8.62 -1.02 -0.50
C LEU A 198 9.67 -1.51 0.52
N ILE A 199 10.88 -0.96 0.49
CA ILE A 199 12.00 -1.42 1.32
C ILE A 199 12.18 -0.52 2.54
N GLY A 200 12.19 -1.10 3.73
CA GLY A 200 12.62 -0.41 4.95
C GLY A 200 11.64 0.65 5.46
N ARG A 201 10.34 0.44 5.19
CA ARG A 201 9.22 1.26 5.66
C ARG A 201 8.16 0.44 6.38
N GLU A 202 8.51 -0.77 6.82
CA GLU A 202 7.58 -1.74 7.38
C GLU A 202 6.91 -1.18 8.65
N ARG A 203 7.68 -0.46 9.48
CA ARG A 203 7.17 0.23 10.67
C ARG A 203 6.25 1.39 10.31
N GLU A 204 6.70 2.31 9.45
CA GLU A 204 5.90 3.48 9.05
C GLU A 204 4.60 3.06 8.38
N LEU A 205 4.63 1.99 7.58
CA LEU A 205 3.46 1.43 6.93
C LEU A 205 2.46 0.87 7.95
N THR A 206 2.92 0.05 8.90
CA THR A 206 2.06 -0.50 9.97
C THR A 206 1.42 0.63 10.79
N GLU A 207 2.22 1.64 11.15
CA GLU A 207 1.76 2.79 11.92
C GLU A 207 0.73 3.62 11.13
N LEU A 208 1.02 3.91 9.86
CA LEU A 208 0.12 4.66 8.99
C LEU A 208 -1.20 3.90 8.75
N CYS A 209 -1.16 2.60 8.48
CA CYS A 209 -2.37 1.77 8.33
C CYS A 209 -3.22 1.77 9.61
N THR A 210 -2.57 1.73 10.79
CA THR A 210 -3.25 1.82 12.09
C THR A 210 -3.93 3.16 12.26
N VAL A 211 -3.23 4.26 11.93
CA VAL A 211 -3.78 5.62 12.01
C VAL A 211 -4.96 5.79 11.04
N LEU A 212 -4.83 5.38 9.79
CA LEU A 212 -5.89 5.49 8.79
C LEU A 212 -7.13 4.66 9.14
N SER A 213 -6.96 3.60 9.93
CA SER A 213 -8.06 2.72 10.35
C SER A 213 -8.72 3.15 11.67
N ALA A 214 -8.21 4.21 12.32
CA ALA A 214 -8.74 4.69 13.59
C ALA A 214 -9.99 5.55 13.37
N ALA A 215 -11.02 5.34 14.19
CA ALA A 215 -12.33 5.97 14.01
C ALA A 215 -12.34 7.50 14.20
N ASP A 216 -11.33 8.07 14.84
CA ASP A 216 -11.16 9.51 15.09
C ASP A 216 -10.27 10.21 14.04
N THR A 217 -9.71 9.47 13.10
CA THR A 217 -8.81 10.03 12.10
C THR A 217 -9.59 10.57 10.90
N LEU A 218 -9.41 11.85 10.61
CA LEU A 218 -10.07 12.54 9.48
C LEU A 218 -9.07 12.94 8.39
N LEU A 219 -7.91 13.48 8.79
CA LEU A 219 -6.89 13.96 7.88
C LEU A 219 -5.51 13.54 8.37
N VAL A 220 -4.74 12.88 7.51
CA VAL A 220 -3.34 12.55 7.74
C VAL A 220 -2.50 13.17 6.64
N THR A 221 -1.46 13.92 7.01
CA THR A 221 -0.52 14.50 6.04
C THR A 221 0.83 13.83 6.19
N LEU A 222 1.26 13.11 5.15
CA LEU A 222 2.65 12.66 5.02
C LEU A 222 3.51 13.87 4.65
N VAL A 223 4.35 14.31 5.59
CA VAL A 223 5.22 15.48 5.48
C VAL A 223 6.67 15.04 5.34
N GLY A 224 7.45 15.67 4.46
CA GLY A 224 8.87 15.38 4.36
C GLY A 224 9.52 15.90 3.07
N PRO A 225 10.85 15.81 2.95
CA PRO A 225 11.56 16.34 1.79
C PRO A 225 11.19 15.65 0.47
N GLY A 226 11.54 16.29 -0.65
CA GLY A 226 11.44 15.68 -1.97
C GLY A 226 12.27 14.40 -2.06
N GLY A 227 11.70 13.34 -2.63
CA GLY A 227 12.41 12.08 -2.85
C GLY A 227 12.50 11.12 -1.65
N THR A 228 11.84 11.41 -0.51
CA THR A 228 11.77 10.48 0.65
C THR A 228 10.84 9.28 0.46
N GLY A 229 10.03 9.28 -0.59
CA GLY A 229 9.10 8.19 -0.90
C GLY A 229 7.69 8.33 -0.31
N LYS A 230 7.26 9.55 0.04
CA LYS A 230 5.90 9.82 0.55
C LYS A 230 4.79 9.19 -0.31
N THR A 231 4.78 9.47 -1.61
CA THR A 231 3.83 8.90 -2.58
C THR A 231 3.81 7.37 -2.55
N ARG A 232 5.00 6.75 -2.49
CA ARG A 232 5.13 5.28 -2.45
C ARG A 232 4.59 4.69 -1.16
N LEU A 233 4.87 5.32 -0.01
CA LEU A 233 4.32 4.92 1.29
C LEU A 233 2.80 5.09 1.33
N ALA A 234 2.30 6.23 0.83
CA ALA A 234 0.88 6.55 0.80
C ALA A 234 0.08 5.54 -0.04
N LEU A 235 0.57 5.24 -1.24
CA LEU A 235 -0.06 4.27 -2.15
C LEU A 235 -0.06 2.85 -1.56
N GLN A 236 1.03 2.45 -0.88
CA GLN A 236 1.08 1.15 -0.21
C GLN A 236 0.10 1.08 0.95
N ALA A 237 0.04 2.12 1.80
CA ALA A 237 -0.90 2.17 2.93
C ALA A 237 -2.36 2.22 2.46
N ALA A 238 -2.65 2.98 1.40
CA ALA A 238 -3.96 3.01 0.76
C ALA A 238 -4.37 1.63 0.22
N ALA A 239 -3.43 0.87 -0.34
CA ALA A 239 -3.67 -0.49 -0.82
C ALA A 239 -3.91 -1.48 0.34
N GLU A 240 -3.19 -1.35 1.46
CA GLU A 240 -3.35 -2.23 2.63
C GLU A 240 -4.62 -1.95 3.44
N THR A 241 -5.18 -0.75 3.30
CA THR A 241 -6.41 -0.34 3.99
C THR A 241 -7.66 -0.46 3.13
N LEU A 242 -7.57 -1.05 1.93
CA LEU A 242 -8.73 -1.23 1.02
C LEU A 242 -9.94 -1.86 1.74
N ASP A 243 -9.72 -2.87 2.58
CA ASP A 243 -10.81 -3.57 3.28
C ASP A 243 -11.44 -2.71 4.41
N HIS A 244 -10.79 -1.60 4.81
CA HIS A 244 -11.32 -0.65 5.80
C HIS A 244 -12.27 0.40 5.18
N PHE A 245 -12.15 0.65 3.88
CA PHE A 245 -12.89 1.66 3.12
C PHE A 245 -13.78 1.01 2.05
N PRO A 246 -14.94 0.44 2.46
CA PRO A 246 -15.80 -0.32 1.56
C PRO A 246 -16.36 0.51 0.39
N ASP A 247 -16.49 1.82 0.55
CA ASP A 247 -16.99 2.73 -0.49
C ASP A 247 -15.90 3.30 -1.40
N GLY A 248 -14.65 2.93 -1.14
CA GLY A 248 -13.54 3.06 -2.08
C GLY A 248 -12.32 3.84 -1.59
N VAL A 249 -11.25 3.72 -2.36
CA VAL A 249 -9.96 4.37 -2.13
C VAL A 249 -9.49 5.06 -3.41
N TRP A 250 -9.42 6.38 -3.39
CA TRP A 250 -9.25 7.19 -4.59
C TRP A 250 -7.98 8.02 -4.52
N TRP A 251 -7.06 7.76 -5.44
CA TRP A 251 -5.85 8.54 -5.68
C TRP A 251 -6.13 9.71 -6.63
N VAL A 252 -5.72 10.90 -6.20
CA VAL A 252 -5.80 12.16 -6.94
C VAL A 252 -4.37 12.70 -7.08
N PRO A 253 -3.71 12.49 -8.23
CA PRO A 253 -2.40 13.06 -8.47
C PRO A 253 -2.50 14.57 -8.78
N LEU A 254 -2.03 15.42 -7.86
CA LEU A 254 -2.08 16.89 -8.00
C LEU A 254 -0.80 17.48 -8.60
N ALA A 255 0.17 16.65 -8.99
CA ALA A 255 1.45 17.12 -9.52
C ALA A 255 1.33 18.06 -10.73
N ALA A 256 0.27 17.91 -11.54
CA ALA A 256 -0.04 18.75 -12.70
C ALA A 256 -1.06 19.86 -12.42
N VAL A 257 -1.59 19.93 -11.19
CA VAL A 257 -2.58 20.94 -10.77
C VAL A 257 -1.82 22.07 -10.10
N SER A 258 -1.64 23.18 -10.83
CA SER A 258 -0.97 24.39 -10.33
C SER A 258 -1.95 25.48 -9.89
N ASP A 259 -3.21 25.38 -10.30
CA ASP A 259 -4.27 26.32 -9.93
C ASP A 259 -5.10 25.72 -8.78
N PRO A 260 -5.09 26.32 -7.58
CA PRO A 260 -5.85 25.85 -6.42
C PRO A 260 -7.35 25.68 -6.70
N ASP A 261 -7.93 26.48 -7.60
CA ASP A 261 -9.36 26.43 -7.95
C ASP A 261 -9.74 25.14 -8.69
N LEU A 262 -8.76 24.40 -9.21
CA LEU A 262 -8.97 23.12 -9.91
C LEU A 262 -8.96 21.90 -8.98
N LEU A 263 -8.66 22.06 -7.69
CA LEU A 263 -8.59 20.94 -6.73
C LEU A 263 -9.89 20.12 -6.73
N MET A 264 -11.04 20.79 -6.65
CA MET A 264 -12.35 20.12 -6.60
C MET A 264 -12.67 19.37 -7.90
N GLN A 265 -12.23 19.90 -9.04
CA GLN A 265 -12.38 19.23 -10.34
C GLN A 265 -11.52 17.98 -10.41
N ALA A 266 -10.27 18.03 -9.92
CA ALA A 266 -9.38 16.88 -9.85
C ALA A 266 -9.97 15.76 -8.96
N ILE A 267 -10.55 16.12 -7.81
CA ILE A 267 -11.23 15.17 -6.91
C ILE A 267 -12.45 14.55 -7.59
N ALA A 268 -13.31 15.36 -8.22
CA ALA A 268 -14.50 14.88 -8.92
C ALA A 268 -14.16 13.93 -10.08
N SER A 269 -13.14 14.28 -10.87
CA SER A 269 -12.64 13.43 -11.95
C SER A 269 -12.15 12.08 -11.44
N ALA A 270 -11.44 12.05 -10.30
CA ALA A 270 -10.95 10.79 -9.72
C ALA A 270 -12.09 9.91 -9.21
N LEU A 271 -13.14 10.51 -8.65
CA LEU A 271 -14.33 9.83 -8.13
C LEU A 271 -15.36 9.45 -9.21
N GLY A 272 -15.18 9.90 -10.46
CA GLY A 272 -16.15 9.68 -11.54
C GLY A 272 -17.47 10.46 -11.36
N VAL A 273 -17.45 11.53 -10.57
CA VAL A 273 -18.61 12.40 -10.35
C VAL A 273 -18.71 13.41 -11.50
N ARG A 274 -19.93 13.59 -12.04
CA ARG A 274 -20.15 14.51 -13.18
C ARG A 274 -19.64 15.91 -12.86
N GLU A 275 -18.83 16.44 -13.78
CA GLU A 275 -18.25 17.77 -13.68
C GLU A 275 -19.35 18.85 -13.73
N GLY A 276 -19.36 19.72 -12.74
CA GLY A 276 -20.10 20.98 -12.68
C GLY A 276 -19.15 22.10 -12.27
N SER A 277 -19.62 23.35 -12.24
CA SER A 277 -18.77 24.51 -11.90
C SER A 277 -19.06 25.07 -10.50
N GLY A 278 -18.00 25.44 -9.77
CA GLY A 278 -18.08 26.19 -8.51
C GLY A 278 -18.87 25.46 -7.40
N ASP A 279 -19.74 26.20 -6.70
CA ASP A 279 -20.53 25.70 -5.57
C ASP A 279 -21.37 24.45 -5.87
N VAL A 280 -21.79 24.27 -7.13
CA VAL A 280 -22.56 23.10 -7.56
C VAL A 280 -21.72 21.83 -7.46
N LEU A 281 -20.44 21.90 -7.84
CA LEU A 281 -19.51 20.78 -7.72
C LEU A 281 -19.22 20.44 -6.26
N ALA A 282 -18.99 21.45 -5.43
CA ALA A 282 -18.74 21.25 -3.99
C ALA A 282 -19.91 20.56 -3.30
N ARG A 283 -21.15 21.00 -3.56
CA ARG A 283 -22.35 20.34 -3.03
C ARG A 283 -22.52 18.92 -3.55
N THR A 284 -22.23 18.68 -4.82
CA THR A 284 -22.36 17.36 -5.45
C THR A 284 -21.36 16.37 -4.87
N LEU A 285 -20.11 16.79 -4.68
CA LEU A 285 -19.08 16.00 -4.02
C LEU A 285 -19.42 15.71 -2.56
N ALA A 286 -19.85 16.74 -1.81
CA ALA A 286 -20.30 16.57 -0.44
C ALA A 286 -21.41 15.52 -0.35
N MET A 287 -22.49 15.67 -1.13
CA MET A 287 -23.60 14.69 -1.15
C MET A 287 -23.15 13.29 -1.57
N TYR A 288 -22.18 13.18 -2.49
CA TYR A 288 -21.63 11.89 -2.91
C TYR A 288 -20.90 11.19 -1.76
N LEU A 289 -20.17 11.94 -0.94
CA LEU A 289 -19.32 11.43 0.15
C LEU A 289 -20.03 11.31 1.50
N THR A 290 -21.15 12.02 1.73
CA THR A 290 -21.82 12.11 3.04
C THR A 290 -22.11 10.76 3.71
N SER A 291 -22.50 9.74 2.94
CA SER A 291 -22.86 8.42 3.47
C SER A 291 -21.89 7.32 3.04
N ARG A 292 -20.64 7.67 2.75
CA ARG A 292 -19.63 6.75 2.23
C ARG A 292 -18.38 6.74 3.09
N LYS A 293 -17.93 5.54 3.45
CA LYS A 293 -16.64 5.33 4.10
C LYS A 293 -15.54 5.21 3.06
N THR A 294 -14.93 6.35 2.74
CA THR A 294 -14.00 6.51 1.62
C THR A 294 -12.65 7.04 2.09
N LEU A 295 -11.56 6.57 1.46
CA LEU A 295 -10.23 7.18 1.59
C LEU A 295 -9.91 7.99 0.34
N LEU A 296 -9.59 9.28 0.52
CA LEU A 296 -9.10 10.15 -0.54
C LEU A 296 -7.59 10.39 -0.37
N LEU A 297 -6.79 9.87 -1.29
CA LEU A 297 -5.34 10.10 -1.34
C LEU A 297 -5.02 11.28 -2.27
N LEU A 298 -4.72 12.44 -1.69
CA LEU A 298 -4.29 13.63 -2.41
C LEU A 298 -2.76 13.68 -2.47
N ASP A 299 -2.18 13.38 -3.62
CA ASP A 299 -0.73 13.30 -3.79
C ASP A 299 -0.18 14.61 -4.38
N ASN A 300 0.90 15.12 -3.79
CA ASN A 300 1.56 16.38 -4.16
C ASN A 300 0.77 17.66 -3.90
N PHE A 301 0.19 17.77 -2.70
CA PHE A 301 -0.62 18.92 -2.31
C PHE A 301 0.19 20.22 -2.15
N GLU A 302 1.53 20.17 -2.10
CA GLU A 302 2.40 21.34 -2.00
C GLU A 302 2.20 22.38 -3.13
N GLN A 303 1.61 22.00 -4.27
CA GLN A 303 1.28 22.92 -5.37
C GLN A 303 0.07 23.81 -5.07
N VAL A 304 -0.82 23.35 -4.19
CA VAL A 304 -2.17 23.91 -3.97
C VAL A 304 -2.48 24.05 -2.48
N VAL A 305 -1.45 24.31 -1.66
CA VAL A 305 -1.60 24.43 -0.19
C VAL A 305 -2.61 25.49 0.19
N SER A 306 -2.73 26.57 -0.59
CA SER A 306 -3.76 27.60 -0.40
C SER A 306 -5.20 27.10 -0.52
N ALA A 307 -5.44 25.94 -1.16
CA ALA A 307 -6.73 25.27 -1.23
C ALA A 307 -7.01 24.33 -0.04
N ALA A 308 -6.12 24.22 0.95
CA ALA A 308 -6.33 23.40 2.14
C ALA A 308 -7.68 23.65 2.85
N PRO A 309 -8.22 24.89 2.97
CA PRO A 309 -9.51 25.14 3.59
C PRO A 309 -10.67 24.37 2.95
N ILE A 310 -10.60 24.03 1.65
CA ILE A 310 -11.63 23.23 0.96
C ILE A 310 -11.75 21.83 1.57
N LEU A 311 -10.64 21.26 2.07
CA LEU A 311 -10.66 19.95 2.71
C LEU A 311 -11.42 19.98 4.04
N HIS A 312 -11.39 21.10 4.76
CA HIS A 312 -12.18 21.28 5.98
C HIS A 312 -13.68 21.18 5.68
N ASP A 313 -14.14 21.87 4.64
CA ASP A 313 -15.55 21.85 4.24
C ASP A 313 -16.01 20.45 3.79
N LEU A 314 -15.15 19.72 3.07
CA LEU A 314 -15.42 18.33 2.68
C LEU A 314 -15.53 17.39 3.88
N LEU A 315 -14.60 17.48 4.84
CA LEU A 315 -14.62 16.68 6.05
C LEU A 315 -15.84 16.99 6.92
N ALA A 316 -16.26 18.25 6.99
CA ALA A 316 -17.46 18.64 7.72
C ALA A 316 -18.75 18.06 7.09
N ALA A 317 -18.78 17.89 5.77
CA ALA A 317 -19.93 17.36 5.05
C ALA A 317 -19.95 15.82 4.91
N ALA A 318 -18.81 15.16 5.13
CA ALA A 318 -18.62 13.72 4.98
C ALA A 318 -17.95 13.10 6.22
N PRO A 319 -18.73 12.70 7.24
CA PRO A 319 -18.18 12.26 8.53
C PRO A 319 -17.41 10.93 8.47
N GLU A 320 -17.61 10.13 7.43
CA GLU A 320 -16.88 8.86 7.21
C GLU A 320 -15.74 8.99 6.17
N LEU A 321 -15.44 10.21 5.72
CA LEU A 321 -14.32 10.50 4.82
C LEU A 321 -13.01 10.58 5.61
N VAL A 322 -12.01 9.83 5.13
CA VAL A 322 -10.61 10.00 5.56
C VAL A 322 -9.81 10.56 4.39
N ILE A 323 -8.99 11.57 4.65
CA ILE A 323 -8.11 12.17 3.66
C ILE A 323 -6.65 11.86 4.03
N LEU A 324 -5.93 11.24 3.11
CA LEU A 324 -4.48 11.07 3.19
C LEU A 324 -3.82 12.03 2.20
N VAL A 325 -2.98 12.92 2.68
CA VAL A 325 -2.26 13.90 1.87
C VAL A 325 -0.78 13.53 1.80
N THR A 326 -0.16 13.68 0.63
CA THR A 326 1.30 13.82 0.56
C THR A 326 1.65 15.28 0.28
N SER A 327 2.49 15.85 1.13
CA SER A 327 2.93 17.24 1.02
C SER A 327 4.38 17.40 1.47
N ARG A 328 5.00 18.50 1.06
CA ARG A 328 6.30 18.92 1.60
C ARG A 328 6.17 19.71 2.89
N GLU A 329 5.02 20.33 3.13
CA GLU A 329 4.74 21.13 4.31
C GLU A 329 3.37 20.74 4.90
N PRO A 330 3.15 20.93 6.21
CA PRO A 330 1.84 20.73 6.83
C PRO A 330 0.79 21.67 6.23
N LEU A 331 -0.47 21.23 6.19
CA LEU A 331 -1.60 22.01 5.67
C LEU A 331 -2.11 23.03 6.71
N ARG A 332 -1.74 22.84 7.98
CA ARG A 332 -2.14 23.62 9.16
C ARG A 332 -3.66 23.64 9.39
N LEU A 333 -4.32 22.51 9.14
CA LEU A 333 -5.74 22.33 9.43
C LEU A 333 -5.95 21.75 10.83
N GLN A 334 -7.03 22.13 11.52
CA GLN A 334 -7.28 21.64 12.89
C GLN A 334 -7.44 20.11 12.98
N ALA A 335 -8.00 19.48 11.95
CA ALA A 335 -8.18 18.03 11.87
C ALA A 335 -6.92 17.29 11.41
N GLU A 336 -5.84 18.01 11.10
CA GLU A 336 -4.62 17.43 10.53
C GLU A 336 -3.82 16.66 11.56
N ARG A 337 -3.49 15.43 11.21
CA ARG A 337 -2.46 14.64 11.86
C ARG A 337 -1.23 14.58 10.97
N GLU A 338 -0.16 15.24 11.39
CA GLU A 338 1.12 15.17 10.69
C GLU A 338 1.77 13.80 10.88
N PHE A 339 2.26 13.23 9.79
CA PHE A 339 3.01 11.98 9.77
C PHE A 339 4.37 12.22 9.06
N PRO A 340 5.46 12.45 9.81
CA PRO A 340 6.75 12.77 9.22
C PRO A 340 7.39 11.57 8.53
N VAL A 341 7.79 11.74 7.27
CA VAL A 341 8.48 10.74 6.45
C VAL A 341 9.94 11.13 6.27
N MET A 342 10.77 10.61 7.18
CA MET A 342 12.22 10.83 7.20
C MET A 342 12.92 10.01 6.10
N PRO A 343 14.15 10.36 5.65
CA PRO A 343 14.94 9.49 4.79
C PRO A 343 15.20 8.13 5.42
N LEU A 344 15.67 7.18 4.61
CA LEU A 344 15.96 5.83 5.08
C LEU A 344 17.09 5.82 6.11
N PRO A 345 16.96 5.00 7.17
CA PRO A 345 18.03 4.83 8.15
C PRO A 345 19.35 4.39 7.51
N LEU A 346 20.42 5.11 7.84
CA LEU A 346 21.78 4.83 7.39
C LEU A 346 22.50 3.85 8.34
N PRO A 347 23.55 3.14 7.88
CA PRO A 347 24.35 2.25 8.73
C PRO A 347 24.96 2.98 9.92
N ARG A 348 24.79 2.44 11.13
CA ARG A 348 25.36 2.95 12.39
C ARG A 348 26.83 2.50 12.51
N GLY A 349 27.75 3.38 12.94
CA GLY A 349 29.16 3.02 13.23
C GLY A 349 30.23 3.69 12.33
N GLY A 350 31.51 3.56 12.73
CA GLY A 350 32.70 4.21 12.14
C GLY A 350 33.11 3.73 10.74
N GLU A 351 34.38 3.84 10.36
CA GLU A 351 34.85 3.63 8.97
C GLU A 351 34.79 2.15 8.48
N ARG A 352 34.73 1.17 9.37
CA ARG A 352 34.63 -0.26 9.00
C ARG A 352 33.22 -0.78 9.26
N HIS A 353 32.57 -1.26 8.21
CA HIS A 353 31.24 -1.89 8.25
C HIS A 353 31.39 -3.38 7.93
N SER A 354 30.78 -4.26 8.73
CA SER A 354 30.57 -5.64 8.31
C SER A 354 29.47 -5.69 7.22
N LEU A 355 29.40 -6.78 6.46
CA LEU A 355 28.35 -6.97 5.46
C LEU A 355 26.96 -7.02 6.11
N ASP A 356 26.86 -7.68 7.27
CA ASP A 356 25.60 -7.83 8.00
C ASP A 356 25.11 -6.48 8.53
N ASP A 357 26.01 -5.65 9.09
CA ASP A 357 25.67 -4.30 9.55
C ASP A 357 25.21 -3.40 8.40
N ALA A 358 25.85 -3.52 7.24
CA ALA A 358 25.47 -2.76 6.05
C ALA A 358 24.09 -3.21 5.54
N LEU A 359 23.84 -4.52 5.44
CA LEU A 359 22.55 -5.06 4.98
C LEU A 359 21.41 -4.83 5.97
N ALA A 360 21.69 -4.58 7.24
CA ALA A 360 20.67 -4.14 8.20
C ALA A 360 20.13 -2.74 7.87
N SER A 361 20.87 -1.90 7.13
CA SER A 361 20.42 -0.57 6.72
C SER A 361 19.45 -0.64 5.51
N PRO A 362 18.24 -0.08 5.63
CA PRO A 362 17.33 0.10 4.51
C PRO A 362 17.92 0.81 3.29
N ALA A 363 18.77 1.82 3.49
CA ALA A 363 19.39 2.57 2.40
C ALA A 363 20.31 1.66 1.55
N VAL A 364 21.11 0.82 2.21
CA VAL A 364 21.99 -0.15 1.53
C VAL A 364 21.17 -1.24 0.84
N ARG A 365 20.15 -1.79 1.50
CA ARG A 365 19.24 -2.78 0.86
C ARG A 365 18.59 -2.24 -0.40
N LEU A 366 18.13 -0.99 -0.36
CA LEU A 366 17.58 -0.30 -1.53
C LEU A 366 18.64 -0.16 -2.64
N PHE A 367 19.85 0.29 -2.31
CA PHE A 367 20.94 0.40 -3.29
C PHE A 367 21.23 -0.95 -3.97
N VAL A 368 21.37 -2.02 -3.18
CA VAL A 368 21.67 -3.38 -3.68
C VAL A 368 20.54 -3.86 -4.60
N SER A 369 19.28 -3.76 -4.16
CA SER A 369 18.11 -4.16 -4.95
C SER A 369 18.06 -3.44 -6.31
N ARG A 370 18.35 -2.13 -6.32
CA ARG A 370 18.33 -1.30 -7.52
C ARG A 370 19.54 -1.54 -8.42
N ALA A 371 20.71 -1.79 -7.84
CA ALA A 371 21.91 -2.16 -8.58
C ALA A 371 21.74 -3.52 -9.26
N GLN A 372 21.12 -4.49 -8.59
CA GLN A 372 20.82 -5.81 -9.14
C GLN A 372 19.81 -5.74 -10.30
N ALA A 373 18.85 -4.82 -10.25
CA ALA A 373 17.90 -4.61 -11.35
C ALA A 373 18.58 -4.18 -12.67
N VAL A 374 19.70 -3.44 -12.61
CA VAL A 374 20.46 -3.00 -13.80
C VAL A 374 21.71 -3.85 -14.10
N LYS A 375 22.20 -4.59 -13.10
CA LYS A 375 23.36 -5.50 -13.17
C LYS A 375 23.07 -6.72 -12.29
N PRO A 376 22.43 -7.79 -12.83
CA PRO A 376 21.98 -8.94 -12.04
C PRO A 376 23.05 -9.63 -11.19
N ASN A 377 24.31 -9.61 -11.64
CA ASN A 377 25.44 -10.19 -10.93
C ASN A 377 26.09 -9.23 -9.90
N PHE A 378 25.44 -8.12 -9.56
CA PHE A 378 25.93 -7.23 -8.51
C PHE A 378 25.77 -7.89 -7.15
N VAL A 379 26.89 -8.00 -6.43
CA VAL A 379 26.96 -8.57 -5.08
C VAL A 379 27.59 -7.53 -4.16
N LEU A 380 26.98 -7.32 -3.00
CA LEU A 380 27.60 -6.58 -1.92
C LEU A 380 28.64 -7.49 -1.24
N GLU A 381 29.90 -7.07 -1.25
CA GLU A 381 31.03 -7.87 -0.76
C GLU A 381 32.01 -7.00 0.01
N THR A 382 32.92 -7.63 0.75
CA THR A 382 33.90 -6.94 1.61
C THR A 382 34.70 -5.85 0.86
N GLY A 383 34.94 -6.06 -0.45
CA GLY A 383 35.67 -5.11 -1.28
C GLY A 383 34.90 -3.85 -1.69
N ASN A 384 33.56 -3.84 -1.60
CA ASN A 384 32.73 -2.71 -2.06
C ASN A 384 31.75 -2.16 -1.01
N VAL A 385 31.60 -2.84 0.13
CA VAL A 385 30.64 -2.44 1.18
C VAL A 385 30.92 -1.03 1.71
N GLY A 386 32.19 -0.68 1.91
CA GLY A 386 32.59 0.66 2.38
C GLY A 386 32.14 1.75 1.43
N ASP A 387 32.34 1.55 0.12
CA ASP A 387 31.94 2.51 -0.91
C ASP A 387 30.41 2.67 -0.95
N VAL A 388 29.66 1.56 -0.90
CA VAL A 388 28.18 1.59 -0.94
C VAL A 388 27.62 2.31 0.28
N VAL A 389 28.17 2.07 1.47
CA VAL A 389 27.79 2.78 2.69
C VAL A 389 28.10 4.28 2.58
N ALA A 390 29.29 4.63 2.09
CA ALA A 390 29.68 6.03 1.90
C ALA A 390 28.78 6.74 0.87
N ILE A 391 28.40 6.06 -0.23
CA ILE A 391 27.43 6.56 -1.20
C ILE A 391 26.09 6.82 -0.51
N CYS A 392 25.53 5.85 0.22
CA CYS A 392 24.24 6.01 0.89
C CYS A 392 24.26 7.20 1.88
N ARG A 393 25.36 7.39 2.61
CA ARG A 393 25.57 8.51 3.52
C ARG A 393 25.65 9.85 2.77
N ARG A 394 26.42 9.92 1.69
CA ARG A 394 26.52 11.14 0.84
C ARG A 394 25.18 11.54 0.23
N LEU A 395 24.30 10.56 0.02
CA LEU A 395 22.95 10.75 -0.51
C LEU A 395 21.89 10.95 0.60
N ASP A 396 22.32 11.19 1.84
CA ASP A 396 21.47 11.50 3.00
C ASP A 396 20.37 10.46 3.29
N GLY A 397 20.53 9.22 2.82
CA GLY A 397 19.49 8.19 2.90
C GLY A 397 18.25 8.46 2.04
N LEU A 398 18.30 9.42 1.10
CA LEU A 398 17.17 9.74 0.23
C LEU A 398 16.93 8.62 -0.79
N PRO A 399 15.77 7.92 -0.76
CA PRO A 399 15.45 6.84 -1.69
C PRO A 399 15.67 7.21 -3.15
N LEU A 400 15.13 8.35 -3.60
CA LEU A 400 15.26 8.77 -5.00
C LEU A 400 16.73 8.92 -5.42
N ALA A 401 17.55 9.51 -4.56
CA ALA A 401 18.97 9.70 -4.83
C ALA A 401 19.71 8.36 -4.92
N ILE A 402 19.40 7.44 -4.01
CA ILE A 402 19.95 6.08 -3.96
C ILE A 402 19.58 5.30 -5.23
N GLU A 403 18.33 5.37 -5.66
CA GLU A 403 17.86 4.71 -6.88
C GLU A 403 18.60 5.21 -8.13
N LEU A 404 18.76 6.53 -8.25
CA LEU A 404 19.50 7.16 -9.35
C LEU A 404 20.98 6.77 -9.34
N ALA A 405 21.61 6.69 -8.16
CA ALA A 405 23.00 6.27 -8.02
C ALA A 405 23.18 4.79 -8.35
N ALA A 406 22.33 3.91 -7.83
CA ALA A 406 22.40 2.47 -8.05
C ALA A 406 22.22 2.11 -9.54
N ALA A 407 21.39 2.84 -10.27
CA ALA A 407 21.24 2.67 -11.72
C ALA A 407 22.56 2.89 -12.50
N ARG A 408 23.51 3.66 -11.93
CA ARG A 408 24.83 3.94 -12.56
C ARG A 408 25.85 2.82 -12.38
N VAL A 409 25.56 1.80 -11.57
CA VAL A 409 26.47 0.66 -11.34
C VAL A 409 26.74 -0.15 -12.61
N ARG A 410 25.86 -0.06 -13.62
CA ARG A 410 26.09 -0.63 -14.96
C ARG A 410 27.31 -0.01 -15.66
N LEU A 411 27.63 1.25 -15.36
CA LEU A 411 28.72 2.00 -16.00
C LEU A 411 29.92 2.21 -15.08
N LEU A 412 29.68 2.36 -13.78
CA LEU A 412 30.70 2.73 -12.80
C LEU A 412 30.68 1.78 -11.60
N PRO A 413 31.81 1.17 -11.21
CA PRO A 413 31.87 0.44 -9.94
C PRO A 413 31.67 1.41 -8.75
N PRO A 414 31.22 0.91 -7.57
CA PRO A 414 30.93 1.74 -6.39
C PRO A 414 32.02 2.76 -6.05
N ALA A 415 33.30 2.36 -5.95
CA ALA A 415 34.41 3.28 -5.72
C ALA A 415 34.47 4.46 -6.72
N ALA A 416 34.25 4.19 -8.01
CA ALA A 416 34.30 5.20 -9.06
C ALA A 416 33.04 6.09 -9.10
N LEU A 417 31.92 5.59 -8.59
CA LEU A 417 30.70 6.36 -8.39
C LEU A 417 30.85 7.31 -7.20
N LEU A 418 31.37 6.81 -6.07
CA LEU A 418 31.64 7.59 -4.87
C LEU A 418 32.57 8.78 -5.17
N ALA A 419 33.72 8.53 -5.81
CA ALA A 419 34.69 9.58 -6.16
C ALA A 419 34.12 10.68 -7.08
N ARG A 420 33.03 10.39 -7.81
CA ARG A 420 32.32 11.39 -8.63
C ARG A 420 31.24 12.12 -7.83
N LEU A 421 30.55 11.43 -6.92
CA LEU A 421 29.57 12.04 -6.01
C LEU A 421 30.23 13.02 -5.02
N ASP A 422 31.50 12.83 -4.69
CA ASP A 422 32.28 13.80 -3.91
C ASP A 422 32.50 15.12 -4.65
N ARG A 423 32.32 15.14 -5.97
CA ARG A 423 32.61 16.31 -6.81
C ARG A 423 31.36 17.03 -7.30
N ARG A 424 30.33 16.32 -7.78
CA ARG A 424 29.08 16.90 -8.33
C ARG A 424 27.89 15.92 -8.30
N LEU A 425 26.70 16.37 -7.90
CA LEU A 425 25.41 15.64 -8.02
C LEU A 425 24.88 15.55 -9.46
N SER A 426 25.48 16.28 -10.41
CA SER A 426 25.13 16.23 -11.83
C SER A 426 25.14 14.81 -12.46
N ILE A 427 25.77 13.84 -11.80
CA ILE A 427 25.76 12.43 -12.21
C ILE A 427 24.44 11.70 -11.92
N LEU A 428 23.63 12.20 -10.99
CA LEU A 428 22.34 11.63 -10.57
C LEU A 428 21.21 12.02 -11.54
N THR A 429 21.45 11.70 -12.82
CA THR A 429 20.50 11.83 -13.92
C THR A 429 20.09 10.45 -14.43
N GLY A 430 19.11 10.36 -15.34
CA GLY A 430 18.76 9.11 -16.02
C GLY A 430 17.90 8.16 -15.18
N GLY A 431 17.02 8.69 -14.34
CA GLY A 431 15.94 7.93 -13.73
C GLY A 431 15.02 7.31 -14.78
N ALA A 432 14.13 6.42 -14.34
CA ALA A 432 13.25 5.69 -15.23
C ALA A 432 12.37 6.65 -16.06
N ARG A 433 12.21 6.36 -17.36
CA ARG A 433 11.57 7.27 -18.33
C ARG A 433 10.06 7.41 -18.13
N ASP A 434 9.48 6.46 -17.41
CA ASP A 434 8.09 6.40 -16.98
C ASP A 434 7.83 7.18 -15.67
N LEU A 435 8.88 7.74 -15.04
CA LEU A 435 8.72 8.67 -13.93
C LEU A 435 8.51 10.12 -14.42
N PRO A 436 7.78 10.96 -13.67
CA PRO A 436 7.67 12.39 -13.96
C PRO A 436 9.03 13.06 -14.10
N ALA A 437 9.17 14.06 -14.99
CA ALA A 437 10.45 14.72 -15.27
C ALA A 437 11.20 15.20 -14.00
N ARG A 438 10.45 15.69 -13.01
CA ARG A 438 10.97 16.10 -11.69
C ARG A 438 11.61 14.96 -10.88
N GLN A 439 11.20 13.71 -11.08
CA GLN A 439 11.74 12.52 -10.42
C GLN A 439 12.80 11.80 -11.29
N GLN A 440 13.02 12.22 -12.54
CA GLN A 440 14.04 11.61 -13.39
C GLN A 440 15.48 12.00 -13.00
N THR A 441 15.64 13.08 -12.23
CA THR A 441 16.94 13.51 -11.70
C THR A 441 16.76 14.08 -10.29
N LEU A 442 17.78 13.93 -9.43
CA LEU A 442 17.72 14.51 -8.08
C LEU A 442 17.66 16.05 -8.15
N ARG A 443 18.41 16.63 -9.09
CA ARG A 443 18.42 18.08 -9.37
C ARG A 443 17.01 18.59 -9.67
N ALA A 444 16.25 17.90 -10.51
CA ALA A 444 14.89 18.32 -10.87
C ALA A 444 13.92 18.24 -9.68
N ALA A 445 14.10 17.28 -8.77
CA ALA A 445 13.29 17.17 -7.56
C ALA A 445 13.55 18.35 -6.60
N ILE A 446 14.81 18.76 -6.44
CA ILE A 446 15.20 19.90 -5.60
C ILE A 446 14.83 21.23 -6.27
N ALA A 447 15.07 21.37 -7.58
CA ALA A 447 14.67 22.56 -8.34
C ALA A 447 13.18 22.84 -8.20
N TRP A 448 12.36 21.79 -8.30
CA TRP A 448 10.92 21.92 -8.07
C TRP A 448 10.56 22.32 -6.61
N SER A 449 11.39 22.01 -5.60
CA SER A 449 11.20 22.60 -4.26
C SER A 449 11.54 24.08 -4.22
N PHE A 450 12.60 24.46 -4.91
CA PHE A 450 13.07 25.84 -4.96
C PHE A 450 12.11 26.75 -5.72
N ASP A 451 11.52 26.28 -6.83
CA ASP A 451 10.60 27.05 -7.67
C ASP A 451 9.26 27.39 -6.96
N LEU A 452 8.96 26.73 -5.82
CA LEU A 452 7.79 27.00 -4.98
C LEU A 452 8.07 28.01 -3.85
N LEU A 453 9.31 28.45 -3.69
CA LEU A 453 9.67 29.46 -2.71
C LEU A 453 9.33 30.85 -3.22
N ASP A 454 8.96 31.73 -2.30
CA ASP A 454 8.92 33.15 -2.61
C ASP A 454 10.36 33.72 -2.76
N VAL A 455 10.46 34.97 -3.21
CA VAL A 455 11.75 35.63 -3.47
C VAL A 455 12.61 35.74 -2.20
N ALA A 456 11.96 35.96 -1.06
CA ALA A 456 12.60 36.22 0.21
C ALA A 456 13.17 34.90 0.79
N GLU A 457 12.40 33.83 0.71
CA GLU A 457 12.79 32.46 1.02
C GLU A 457 13.90 31.95 0.09
N CYS A 458 13.83 32.21 -1.23
CA CYS A 458 14.89 31.89 -2.17
C CYS A 458 16.23 32.50 -1.73
N THR A 459 16.20 33.76 -1.30
CA THR A 459 17.41 34.48 -0.86
C THR A 459 18.01 33.83 0.38
N LEU A 460 17.18 33.51 1.39
CA LEU A 460 17.63 32.80 2.59
C LEU A 460 18.19 31.41 2.28
N PHE A 461 17.48 30.65 1.45
CA PHE A 461 17.88 29.31 1.04
C PHE A 461 19.28 29.32 0.43
N VAL A 462 19.54 30.25 -0.48
CA VAL A 462 20.85 30.35 -1.13
C VAL A 462 21.93 30.85 -0.15
N ARG A 463 21.61 31.82 0.73
CA ARG A 463 22.54 32.30 1.76
C ARG A 463 22.95 31.24 2.78
N PHE A 464 22.10 30.25 3.07
CA PHE A 464 22.45 29.17 3.99
C PHE A 464 23.36 28.09 3.38
N ALA A 465 23.62 28.13 2.08
CA ALA A 465 24.50 27.17 1.40
C ALA A 465 25.96 27.15 1.92
N VAL A 466 26.42 28.26 2.51
CA VAL A 466 27.76 28.40 3.12
C VAL A 466 27.96 27.47 4.32
N PHE A 467 26.90 27.08 5.02
CA PHE A 467 27.03 26.28 6.24
C PHE A 467 27.24 24.79 5.93
N SER A 468 28.45 24.29 6.17
CA SER A 468 28.73 22.84 6.20
C SER A 468 28.42 22.26 7.58
N GLY A 469 27.48 21.31 7.68
CA GLY A 469 27.15 20.64 8.95
C GLY A 469 26.17 21.39 9.86
N GLY A 470 25.42 22.35 9.29
CA GLY A 470 24.38 23.10 9.97
C GLY A 470 24.87 24.33 10.74
N PHE A 471 23.93 25.07 11.29
CA PHE A 471 24.11 26.41 11.87
C PHE A 471 23.17 26.66 13.05
N THR A 472 23.52 27.65 13.86
CA THR A 472 22.68 28.22 14.93
C THR A 472 21.97 29.48 14.42
N ILE A 473 20.97 29.97 15.15
CA ILE A 473 20.27 31.22 14.80
C ILE A 473 21.26 32.39 14.72
N ASP A 474 22.13 32.53 15.73
CA ASP A 474 23.18 33.56 15.77
C ASP A 474 24.09 33.52 14.52
N SER A 475 24.42 32.31 14.06
CA SER A 475 25.23 32.14 12.84
C SER A 475 24.47 32.60 11.59
N ALA A 476 23.18 32.27 11.50
CA ALA A 476 22.31 32.69 10.41
C ALA A 476 22.13 34.21 10.37
N GLU A 477 21.97 34.85 11.54
CA GLU A 477 21.90 36.31 11.67
C GLU A 477 23.16 36.98 11.12
N ALA A 478 24.33 36.50 11.54
CA ALA A 478 25.61 37.05 11.09
C ALA A 478 25.76 37.01 9.56
N VAL A 479 25.41 35.88 8.93
CA VAL A 479 25.47 35.74 7.46
C VAL A 479 24.47 36.66 6.76
N CYS A 480 23.25 36.78 7.29
CA CYS A 480 22.20 37.60 6.68
C CYS A 480 22.42 39.11 6.85
N GLN A 481 23.05 39.54 7.94
CA GLN A 481 23.45 40.94 8.15
C GLN A 481 24.54 41.36 7.15
N VAL A 482 25.55 40.52 6.94
CA VAL A 482 26.65 40.80 5.99
C VAL A 482 26.16 40.90 4.54
N ALA A 483 25.13 40.13 4.18
CA ALA A 483 24.60 40.07 2.81
C ALA A 483 23.56 41.17 2.47
N GLY A 484 23.35 42.17 3.33
CA GLY A 484 22.53 43.36 3.01
C GLY A 484 21.07 43.32 3.49
N GLY A 485 20.81 42.80 4.70
CA GLY A 485 19.46 42.73 5.26
C GLY A 485 18.59 41.64 4.59
N LEU A 486 17.44 41.36 5.19
CA LEU A 486 16.46 40.40 4.68
C LEU A 486 15.13 41.10 4.39
N PRO A 487 14.39 40.69 3.35
CA PRO A 487 13.03 41.16 3.12
C PRO A 487 11.98 40.56 4.07
N LEU A 488 12.38 39.66 4.98
CA LEU A 488 11.54 39.00 5.96
C LEU A 488 12.25 38.88 7.31
N ASP A 489 11.49 38.61 8.37
CA ASP A 489 12.06 38.20 9.66
C ASP A 489 12.81 36.86 9.50
N LEU A 490 14.04 36.79 10.06
CA LEU A 490 14.91 35.63 9.89
C LEU A 490 14.30 34.37 10.50
N LEU A 491 13.65 34.48 11.66
CA LEU A 491 13.07 33.34 12.34
C LEU A 491 11.88 32.81 11.56
N ASP A 492 11.02 33.70 11.04
CA ASP A 492 9.91 33.33 10.16
C ASP A 492 10.42 32.63 8.89
N GLY A 493 11.55 33.10 8.33
CA GLY A 493 12.17 32.49 7.17
C GLY A 493 12.78 31.11 7.44
N ILE A 494 13.47 30.94 8.57
CA ILE A 494 13.99 29.65 9.00
C ILE A 494 12.83 28.68 9.27
N ASP A 495 11.78 29.13 9.95
CA ASP A 495 10.58 28.33 10.22
C ASP A 495 9.91 27.88 8.92
N SER A 496 9.73 28.79 7.96
CA SER A 496 9.19 28.44 6.64
C SER A 496 10.05 27.39 5.92
N LEU A 497 11.37 27.58 5.86
CA LEU A 497 12.26 26.62 5.20
C LEU A 497 12.31 25.25 5.92
N VAL A 498 12.12 25.23 7.24
CA VAL A 498 11.97 23.98 8.02
C VAL A 498 10.66 23.29 7.65
N GLN A 499 9.55 24.04 7.58
CA GLN A 499 8.23 23.49 7.23
C GLN A 499 8.19 22.96 5.80
N LYS A 500 8.85 23.65 4.87
CA LYS A 500 9.04 23.21 3.47
C LYS A 500 10.07 22.08 3.32
N ASN A 501 10.60 21.58 4.44
CA ASN A 501 11.57 20.49 4.50
C ASN A 501 12.87 20.74 3.70
N LEU A 502 13.25 22.01 3.54
CA LEU A 502 14.53 22.45 2.98
C LEU A 502 15.61 22.60 4.07
N LEU A 503 15.18 22.84 5.32
CA LEU A 503 15.99 22.77 6.52
C LEU A 503 15.49 21.66 7.45
N ARG A 504 16.41 21.11 8.24
CA ARG A 504 16.11 20.23 9.37
C ARG A 504 16.49 20.91 10.66
N ARG A 505 15.57 20.87 11.61
CA ARG A 505 15.88 21.18 13.00
C ARG A 505 16.41 19.93 13.70
N GLY A 506 17.45 20.10 14.50
CA GLY A 506 17.97 19.10 15.42
C GLY A 506 18.49 19.77 16.69
N ASP A 507 18.87 18.96 17.66
CA ASP A 507 19.37 19.44 18.94
C ASP A 507 20.90 19.53 18.92
N GLY A 508 21.42 20.71 19.26
CA GLY A 508 22.83 20.96 19.49
C GLY A 508 23.26 20.67 20.92
N PRO A 509 24.57 20.74 21.20
CA PRO A 509 25.09 20.63 22.55
C PRO A 509 24.41 21.64 23.49
N GLY A 510 23.93 21.19 24.65
CA GLY A 510 23.25 22.05 25.63
C GLY A 510 21.80 22.41 25.32
N GLY A 511 21.17 21.75 24.33
CA GLY A 511 19.76 21.99 23.97
C GLY A 511 19.54 23.18 23.04
N GLU A 512 20.61 23.74 22.48
CA GLU A 512 20.53 24.80 21.47
C GLU A 512 19.95 24.26 20.16
N ALA A 513 19.02 24.99 19.53
CA ALA A 513 18.47 24.58 18.24
C ALA A 513 19.53 24.68 17.14
N ARG A 514 19.79 23.56 16.45
CA ARG A 514 20.62 23.53 15.23
C ARG A 514 19.75 23.30 14.01
N PHE A 515 20.08 24.01 12.94
CA PHE A 515 19.44 23.87 11.64
C PHE A 515 20.44 23.34 10.63
N ALA A 516 20.02 22.45 9.73
CA ALA A 516 20.91 21.91 8.70
C ALA A 516 20.16 21.66 7.40
N MET A 517 20.81 21.98 6.28
CA MET A 517 20.41 21.48 4.97
C MET A 517 20.88 20.04 4.80
N LEU A 518 20.10 19.24 4.09
CA LEU A 518 20.64 18.02 3.49
C LEU A 518 21.79 18.40 2.57
N GLU A 519 22.84 17.59 2.53
CA GLU A 519 24.03 17.90 1.72
C GLU A 519 23.65 18.00 0.24
N THR A 520 22.72 17.16 -0.20
CA THR A 520 22.13 17.20 -1.54
C THR A 520 21.41 18.52 -1.86
N ILE A 521 20.72 19.11 -0.88
CA ILE A 521 20.03 20.40 -1.00
C ILE A 521 21.03 21.55 -0.95
N ARG A 522 22.04 21.47 -0.06
CA ARG A 522 23.10 22.47 0.10
C ARG A 522 23.92 22.63 -1.18
N GLU A 523 24.24 21.53 -1.85
CA GLU A 523 24.99 21.57 -3.12
C GLU A 523 24.20 22.30 -4.20
N PHE A 524 22.89 22.03 -4.33
CA PHE A 524 22.01 22.78 -5.23
C PHE A 524 21.92 24.27 -4.87
N ALA A 525 21.80 24.60 -3.57
CA ALA A 525 21.80 25.98 -3.10
C ALA A 525 23.12 26.71 -3.43
N THR A 526 24.25 26.01 -3.34
CA THR A 526 25.58 26.54 -3.69
C THR A 526 25.71 26.86 -5.17
N GLU A 527 25.16 26.00 -6.04
CA GLU A 527 25.12 26.29 -7.48
C GLU A 527 24.28 27.53 -7.78
N ARG A 528 23.11 27.67 -7.14
CA ARG A 528 22.26 28.86 -7.31
C ARG A 528 22.87 30.14 -6.75
N LEU A 529 23.71 30.04 -5.71
CA LEU A 529 24.49 31.17 -5.19
C LEU A 529 25.45 31.72 -6.24
N GLN A 530 25.97 30.87 -7.14
CA GLN A 530 26.86 31.31 -8.21
C GLN A 530 26.11 31.95 -9.39
N ASP A 531 24.81 31.66 -9.52
CA ASP A 531 23.93 32.20 -10.56
C ASP A 531 23.24 33.51 -10.15
N LEU A 532 23.24 33.85 -8.86
CA LEU A 532 22.69 35.10 -8.32
C LEU A 532 23.79 36.18 -8.26
N PRO A 533 23.51 37.41 -8.70
CA PRO A 533 24.51 38.48 -8.83
C PRO A 533 25.10 38.98 -7.52
#